data_AF-A0A357LYC4-F1
#
_entry.id   AF-A0A357LYC4-F1
#
_cell.length_a   1.000
_cell.length_b   1.000
_cell.length_c   1.000
_cell.angle_alpha   90.00
_cell.angle_beta   90.00
_cell.angle_gamma   90.00
#
_symmetry.space_group_name_H-M   'P 1'
#
loop_
_entity.id
_entity.type
_entity.pdbx_description
1 polymer ?
#
loop_
_entity_poly.entity_id
_entity_poly.type
_entity_poly.pdbx_seq_one_letter_code
_entity_poly.pdbx_strand_id
1 'polypeptide(L)'
;DGVDLLFCNEQEACIWAETDNLSEAIESLKLMAKQLVVTRGSQGALAWDGQTLHEIAPHSVTAVDSNGAGDMFAGAFMYAITHGHDFAAAGRLASAASAQVVSQFGPRLEAAQHEPLKSHL
;
A
#
# COMPACT_ATOMS: atom_id res chain seq x y z
N ASP A 1 6.38 -13.10 19.20
CA ASP A 1 5.45 -11.96 19.23
C ASP A 1 5.73 -11.05 18.06
N GLY A 2 4.69 -10.60 17.36
CA GLY A 2 4.77 -9.86 16.10
C GLY A 2 3.38 -9.71 15.49
N VAL A 3 3.28 -9.10 14.31
CA VAL A 3 2.00 -8.95 13.58
C VAL A 3 1.98 -9.80 12.31
N ASP A 4 0.79 -10.19 11.84
CA ASP A 4 0.66 -10.98 10.61
C ASP A 4 0.93 -10.13 9.35
N LEU A 5 0.33 -8.93 9.29
CA LEU A 5 0.45 -8.00 8.17
C LEU A 5 0.63 -6.57 8.69
N LEU A 6 1.74 -5.94 8.33
CA LEU A 6 2.06 -4.56 8.68
C LEU A 6 1.88 -3.63 7.47
N PHE A 7 1.25 -2.49 7.67
CA PHE A 7 1.25 -1.38 6.72
C PHE A 7 1.97 -0.18 7.33
N CYS A 8 2.85 0.44 6.56
CA CYS A 8 3.45 1.72 6.91
C CYS A 8 3.85 2.49 5.64
N ASN A 9 4.27 3.73 5.80
CA ASN A 9 4.97 4.46 4.74
C ASN A 9 6.50 4.35 4.90
N GLU A 10 7.23 4.79 3.88
CA GLU A 10 8.71 4.78 3.87
C GLU A 10 9.33 5.51 5.08
N GLN A 11 8.78 6.66 5.47
CA GLN A 11 9.31 7.42 6.61
C GLN A 11 9.11 6.66 7.93
N GLU A 12 7.94 6.08 8.15
CA GLU A 12 7.66 5.26 9.33
C GLU A 12 8.55 4.02 9.38
N ALA A 13 8.81 3.37 8.24
CA ALA A 13 9.71 2.23 8.15
C ALA A 13 11.15 2.62 8.53
N CYS A 14 11.65 3.72 7.97
CA CYS A 14 12.99 4.24 8.26
C CYS A 14 13.13 4.70 9.72
N ILE A 15 12.12 5.38 10.27
CA ILE A 15 12.09 5.80 11.68
C ILE A 15 12.13 4.58 12.61
N TRP A 16 11.32 3.55 12.33
CA TRP A 16 11.31 2.32 13.13
C TRP A 16 12.67 1.62 13.14
N ALA A 17 13.33 1.57 11.99
CA ALA A 17 14.59 0.86 11.81
C ALA A 17 15.83 1.70 12.12
N GLU A 18 15.66 2.97 12.51
CA GLU A 18 16.75 3.92 12.80
C GLU A 18 17.78 4.02 11.65
N THR A 19 17.29 4.00 10.40
CA THR A 19 18.12 4.06 9.18
C THR A 19 17.44 4.90 8.10
N ASP A 20 18.24 5.49 7.20
CA ASP A 20 17.74 6.18 6.01
C ASP A 20 17.68 5.25 4.77
N ASN A 21 18.11 4.00 4.91
CA ASN A 21 18.08 3.01 3.83
C ASN A 21 16.79 2.16 3.91
N LEU A 22 15.86 2.41 3.00
CA LEU A 22 14.59 1.67 2.94
C LEU A 22 14.78 0.14 2.84
N SER A 23 15.82 -0.33 2.14
CA SER A 23 16.06 -1.78 2.03
C SER A 23 16.44 -2.38 3.39
N GLU A 24 17.28 -1.70 4.15
CA GLU A 24 17.63 -2.10 5.52
C GLU A 24 16.41 -2.01 6.45
N ALA A 25 15.59 -0.97 6.30
CA ALA A 25 14.37 -0.81 7.08
C ALA A 25 13.38 -1.97 6.84
N ILE A 26 13.21 -2.40 5.59
CA ILE A 26 12.37 -3.54 5.23
C ILE A 26 12.90 -4.83 5.88
N GLU A 27 14.21 -5.09 5.81
CA GLU A 27 14.78 -6.29 6.44
C GLU A 27 14.59 -6.29 7.97
N SER A 28 14.68 -5.12 8.62
CA SER A 28 14.36 -4.97 10.05
C SER A 28 12.89 -5.27 10.35
N LEU A 29 11.96 -4.73 9.55
CA LEU A 29 10.52 -4.95 9.73
C LEU A 29 10.10 -6.41 9.52
N LYS A 30 10.77 -7.15 8.64
CA LYS A 30 10.54 -8.60 8.45
C LYS A 30 10.78 -9.44 9.71
N LEU A 31 11.54 -8.92 10.68
CA LEU A 31 11.74 -9.58 11.98
C LEU A 31 10.51 -9.46 12.90
N MET A 32 9.65 -8.48 12.66
CA MET A 32 8.49 -8.15 13.50
C MET A 32 7.15 -8.48 12.84
N ALA A 33 7.11 -8.56 11.50
CA ALA A 33 5.91 -8.82 10.73
C ALA A 33 6.12 -9.98 9.74
N LYS A 34 5.15 -10.90 9.66
CA LYS A 34 5.22 -12.02 8.69
C LYS A 34 5.11 -11.52 7.26
N GLN A 35 4.28 -10.49 7.06
CA GLN A 35 4.01 -9.82 5.80
C GLN A 35 4.03 -8.31 6.04
N LEU A 36 4.44 -7.54 5.04
CA LEU A 36 4.46 -6.08 5.16
C LEU A 36 4.18 -5.39 3.83
N VAL A 37 3.65 -4.18 3.89
CA VAL A 37 3.49 -3.29 2.74
C VAL A 37 3.95 -1.89 3.12
N VAL A 38 4.94 -1.38 2.38
CA VAL A 38 5.52 -0.04 2.57
C VAL A 38 5.13 0.84 1.40
N THR A 39 4.31 1.87 1.66
CA THR A 39 3.94 2.86 0.66
C THR A 39 5.02 3.94 0.50
N ARG A 40 5.23 4.40 -0.73
CA ARG A 40 6.29 5.35 -1.10
C ARG A 40 5.73 6.54 -1.90
N GLY A 41 4.47 6.91 -1.63
CA GLY A 41 3.77 7.99 -2.34
C GLY A 41 3.80 7.80 -3.87
N SER A 42 4.36 8.77 -4.59
CA SER A 42 4.48 8.76 -6.05
C SER A 42 5.43 7.70 -6.60
N GLN A 43 6.20 7.00 -5.75
CA GLN A 43 7.06 5.88 -6.13
C GLN A 43 6.37 4.51 -5.97
N GLY A 44 5.08 4.50 -5.64
CA GLY A 44 4.27 3.29 -5.52
C GLY A 44 4.43 2.63 -4.16
N ALA A 45 4.64 1.32 -4.11
CA ALA A 45 4.79 0.58 -2.86
C ALA A 45 5.69 -0.65 -3.02
N LEU A 46 6.14 -1.18 -1.89
CA LEU A 46 6.81 -2.48 -1.79
C LEU A 46 5.97 -3.39 -0.90
N ALA A 47 5.68 -4.61 -1.36
CA ALA A 47 4.83 -5.57 -0.63
C ALA A 47 5.56 -6.90 -0.47
N TRP A 48 5.80 -7.34 0.76
CA TRP A 48 6.42 -8.62 1.10
C TRP A 48 5.35 -9.62 1.55
N ASP A 49 5.21 -10.72 0.82
CA ASP A 49 4.18 -11.74 1.09
C ASP A 49 4.62 -12.83 2.07
N GLY A 50 5.85 -12.73 2.60
CA GLY A 50 6.50 -13.77 3.41
C GLY A 50 7.58 -14.56 2.64
N GLN A 51 7.62 -14.44 1.32
CA GLN A 51 8.54 -15.18 0.44
C GLN A 51 9.15 -14.29 -0.66
N THR A 52 8.36 -13.40 -1.24
CA THR A 52 8.74 -12.54 -2.36
C THR A 52 8.43 -11.07 -2.05
N LEU A 53 9.36 -10.19 -2.41
CA LEU A 53 9.17 -8.75 -2.36
C LEU A 53 8.65 -8.28 -3.73
N HIS A 54 7.43 -7.77 -3.74
CA HIS A 54 6.75 -7.26 -4.92
C HIS A 54 6.90 -5.75 -5.01
N GLU A 55 7.34 -5.25 -6.15
CA GLU A 55 7.30 -3.82 -6.44
C GLU A 55 5.98 -3.45 -7.12
N ILE A 56 5.29 -2.48 -6.52
CA ILE A 56 3.97 -2.04 -6.97
C ILE A 56 4.13 -0.68 -7.63
N ALA A 57 3.79 -0.62 -8.92
CA ALA A 57 3.86 0.61 -9.69
C ALA A 57 2.87 1.68 -9.16
N PRO A 58 3.27 2.97 -9.16
CA PRO A 58 2.37 4.07 -8.85
C PRO A 58 1.38 4.33 -10.01
N HIS A 59 0.29 5.03 -9.70
CA HIS A 59 -0.57 5.65 -10.71
C HIS A 59 -0.36 7.17 -10.66
N SER A 60 0.04 7.76 -11.79
CA SER A 60 0.28 9.20 -11.88
C SER A 60 -1.04 9.96 -11.91
N VAL A 61 -1.24 10.84 -10.94
CA VAL A 61 -2.42 11.70 -10.81
C VAL A 61 -2.01 13.08 -10.30
N THR A 62 -2.85 14.09 -10.52
CA THR A 62 -2.72 15.38 -9.84
C THR A 62 -3.33 15.27 -8.46
N ALA A 63 -2.50 15.37 -7.42
CA ALA A 63 -2.98 15.32 -6.04
C ALA A 63 -3.75 16.61 -5.68
N VAL A 64 -4.95 16.42 -5.13
CA VAL A 64 -5.85 17.46 -4.61
C VAL A 64 -5.86 17.42 -3.09
N ASP A 65 -5.99 16.24 -2.49
CA ASP A 65 -5.99 16.02 -1.03
C ASP A 65 -5.36 14.65 -0.73
N SER A 66 -4.28 14.59 0.05
CA SER A 66 -3.63 13.32 0.40
C SER A 66 -4.28 12.61 1.60
N ASN A 67 -5.27 13.23 2.24
CA ASN A 67 -5.90 12.68 3.42
C ASN A 67 -6.61 11.35 3.10
N GLY A 68 -6.38 10.33 3.92
CA GLY A 68 -6.96 8.99 3.75
C GLY A 68 -6.35 8.15 2.62
N ALA A 69 -5.29 8.61 1.94
CA ALA A 69 -4.61 7.82 0.90
C ALA A 69 -4.11 6.46 1.44
N GLY A 70 -3.45 6.47 2.61
CA GLY A 70 -2.95 5.27 3.27
C GLY A 70 -4.06 4.30 3.67
N ASP A 71 -5.16 4.82 4.24
CA ASP A 71 -6.33 4.02 4.61
C ASP A 71 -7.00 3.39 3.39
N MET A 72 -7.14 4.15 2.30
CA MET A 72 -7.67 3.63 1.04
C MET A 72 -6.77 2.53 0.47
N PHE A 73 -5.45 2.76 0.47
CA PHE A 73 -4.48 1.77 0.01
C PHE A 73 -4.61 0.48 0.82
N ALA A 74 -4.53 0.57 2.16
CA ALA A 74 -4.62 -0.60 3.04
C ALA A 74 -5.96 -1.31 2.90
N GLY A 75 -7.07 -0.58 2.85
CA GLY A 75 -8.42 -1.14 2.69
C GLY A 75 -8.59 -1.88 1.36
N ALA A 76 -8.15 -1.29 0.25
CA ALA A 76 -8.20 -1.91 -1.07
C ALA A 76 -7.28 -3.13 -1.17
N PHE A 77 -6.09 -3.07 -0.57
CA PHE A 77 -5.17 -4.20 -0.48
C PHE A 77 -5.80 -5.36 0.30
N MET A 78 -6.35 -5.08 1.48
CA MET A 78 -7.01 -6.07 2.33
C MET A 78 -8.24 -6.68 1.66
N TYR A 79 -9.01 -5.88 0.90
CA TYR A 79 -10.09 -6.39 0.08
C TYR A 79 -9.59 -7.45 -0.90
N ALA A 80 -8.53 -7.16 -1.67
CA ALA A 80 -8.02 -8.10 -2.66
C ALA A 80 -7.54 -9.42 -2.04
N ILE A 81 -6.72 -9.37 -0.99
CA ILE A 81 -6.18 -10.58 -0.35
C ILE A 81 -7.28 -11.43 0.29
N THR A 82 -8.31 -10.80 0.88
CA THR A 82 -9.45 -11.53 1.47
C THR A 82 -10.37 -12.15 0.42
N HIS A 83 -10.23 -11.76 -0.85
CA HIS A 83 -10.90 -12.35 -2.01
C HIS A 83 -10.00 -13.33 -2.79
N GLY A 84 -8.86 -13.72 -2.23
CA GLY A 84 -7.99 -14.75 -2.80
C GLY A 84 -7.02 -14.27 -3.87
N HIS A 85 -6.86 -12.95 -4.05
CA HIS A 85 -5.84 -12.40 -4.93
C HIS A 85 -4.47 -12.38 -4.25
N ASP A 86 -3.41 -12.40 -5.07
CA ASP A 86 -2.02 -12.31 -4.59
C ASP A 86 -1.63 -10.86 -4.21
N PHE A 87 -0.44 -10.71 -3.61
CA PHE A 87 0.08 -9.42 -3.15
C PHE A 87 0.35 -8.44 -4.30
N ALA A 88 0.71 -8.94 -5.48
CA ALA A 88 0.94 -8.10 -6.65
C ALA A 88 -0.39 -7.50 -7.15
N ALA A 89 -1.43 -8.31 -7.29
CA ALA A 89 -2.78 -7.88 -7.65
C ALA A 89 -3.39 -6.95 -6.60
N ALA A 90 -3.24 -7.31 -5.31
CA ALA A 90 -3.68 -6.47 -4.20
C ALA A 90 -3.00 -5.10 -4.23
N GLY A 91 -1.69 -5.06 -4.48
CA GLY A 91 -0.93 -3.83 -4.62
C GLY A 91 -1.39 -2.98 -5.81
N ARG A 92 -1.63 -3.59 -6.97
CA ARG A 92 -2.14 -2.87 -8.16
C ARG A 92 -3.48 -2.20 -7.88
N LEU A 93 -4.43 -2.92 -7.30
CA LEU A 93 -5.73 -2.38 -6.91
C LEU A 93 -5.57 -1.23 -5.89
N ALA A 94 -4.76 -1.45 -4.85
CA ALA A 94 -4.53 -0.48 -3.79
C ALA A 94 -3.88 0.82 -4.31
N SER A 95 -2.90 0.70 -5.20
CA SER A 95 -2.25 1.83 -5.87
C SER A 95 -3.25 2.63 -6.70
N ALA A 96 -4.11 1.98 -7.48
CA ALA A 96 -5.14 2.63 -8.27
C ALA A 96 -6.19 3.34 -7.38
N ALA A 97 -6.67 2.65 -6.33
CA ALA A 97 -7.67 3.18 -5.41
C ALA A 97 -7.14 4.40 -4.63
N SER A 98 -5.91 4.32 -4.13
CA SER A 98 -5.25 5.43 -3.44
C SER A 98 -5.05 6.61 -4.38
N ALA A 99 -4.63 6.38 -5.63
CA ALA A 99 -4.47 7.44 -6.62
C ALA A 99 -5.80 8.15 -6.94
N GLN A 100 -6.90 7.39 -7.03
CA GLN A 100 -8.22 7.96 -7.22
C GLN A 100 -8.63 8.83 -6.02
N VAL A 101 -8.41 8.37 -4.78
CA VAL A 101 -8.73 9.15 -3.57
C VAL A 101 -7.94 10.45 -3.53
N VAL A 102 -6.64 10.42 -3.82
CA VAL A 102 -5.84 11.65 -3.75
C VAL A 102 -6.17 12.67 -4.83
N SER A 103 -6.85 12.27 -5.90
CA SER A 103 -7.27 13.14 -7.00
C SER A 103 -8.55 13.94 -6.72
N GLN A 104 -9.15 13.78 -5.55
CA GLN A 104 -10.39 14.46 -5.14
C GLN A 104 -10.27 15.00 -3.72
N PHE A 105 -11.23 15.83 -3.31
CA PHE A 105 -11.28 16.33 -1.93
C PHE A 105 -11.96 15.30 -1.02
N GLY A 106 -11.32 15.00 0.11
CA GLY A 106 -11.85 14.10 1.13
C GLY A 106 -11.43 12.62 0.96
N PRO A 107 -11.45 11.84 2.06
CA PRO A 107 -10.75 10.55 2.14
C PRO A 107 -11.56 9.34 1.62
N ARG A 108 -12.72 9.55 0.99
CA ARG A 108 -13.65 8.47 0.62
C ARG A 108 -14.04 8.55 -0.84
N LEU A 109 -14.03 7.39 -1.49
CA LEU A 109 -14.65 7.21 -2.79
C LEU A 109 -16.15 7.00 -2.64
N GLU A 110 -16.89 7.46 -3.63
CA GLU A 110 -18.30 7.17 -3.81
C GLU A 110 -18.49 5.74 -4.32
N ALA A 111 -19.65 5.14 -4.02
CA ALA A 111 -19.98 3.77 -4.44
C ALA A 111 -19.69 3.49 -5.93
N ALA A 112 -20.04 4.45 -6.80
CA ALA A 112 -19.85 4.35 -8.25
C ALA A 112 -18.38 4.34 -8.69
N GLN A 113 -17.46 4.84 -7.86
CA GLN A 113 -16.03 4.90 -8.17
C GLN A 113 -15.30 3.59 -7.81
N HIS A 114 -15.91 2.70 -7.03
CA HIS A 114 -15.29 1.42 -6.66
C HIS A 114 -15.32 0.38 -7.78
N GLU A 115 -16.40 0.32 -8.57
CA GLU A 115 -16.56 -0.73 -9.59
C GLU A 115 -15.48 -0.68 -10.68
N PRO A 116 -15.10 0.51 -11.23
CA PRO A 116 -14.04 0.60 -12.22
C PRO A 116 -12.68 0.13 -11.69
N LEU A 117 -12.40 0.31 -10.39
CA LEU A 117 -11.12 -0.05 -9.78
C LEU A 117 -10.88 -1.56 -9.78
N LYS A 118 -11.95 -2.38 -9.75
CA LYS A 118 -11.81 -3.84 -9.78
C LYS A 118 -11.15 -4.37 -11.06
N SER A 119 -11.09 -3.57 -12.12
CA SER A 119 -10.34 -3.91 -13.34
C SER A 119 -8.82 -4.02 -13.15
N HIS A 120 -8.30 -3.58 -11.99
CA HIS A 120 -6.87 -3.64 -11.64
C HIS A 120 -6.44 -4.93 -10.91
N LEU A 121 -7.40 -5.80 -10.55
CA LEU A 121 -7.13 -7.13 -9.96
C LEU A 121 -6.62 -8.09 -11.02
#